data_AF-A0A4R4KLS5-F1
#
_entry.id   AF-A0A4R4KLS5-F1
#
_cell.length_a   1.000
_cell.length_b   1.000
_cell.length_c   1.000
_cell.angle_alpha   90.00
_cell.angle_beta   90.00
_cell.angle_gamma   90.00
#
_symmetry.space_group_name_H-M   'P 1'
#
loop_
_entity.id
_entity.type
_entity.pdbx_description
1 polymer ?
#
loop_
_entity_poly.entity_id
_entity_poly.type
_entity_poly.pdbx_seq_one_letter_code
_entity_poly.pdbx_strand_id
1 'polypeptide(L)' 'MKMIQAILDGEANEAEKEHFRQNMDKCMPCIQTYHLEKCIKETLHSKVERRPCPEKLVAAIKAQLSN' A
#
# COMPACT_ATOMS: atom_id res chain seq x y z
N MET A 1 0.47 6.50 -8.01
CA MET A 1 -0.58 5.49 -8.27
C MET A 1 -1.93 6.07 -8.68
N LYS A 2 -2.35 7.25 -8.18
CA LYS A 2 -3.69 7.82 -8.44
C LYS A 2 -4.13 7.86 -9.91
N MET A 3 -3.23 8.21 -10.85
CA MET A 3 -3.56 8.29 -12.28
C MET A 3 -3.84 6.91 -12.91
N ILE A 4 -3.05 5.88 -12.57
CA ILE A 4 -3.28 4.51 -13.06
C ILE A 4 -4.62 3.98 -12.54
N GLN A 5 -4.92 4.25 -11.27
CA GLN A 5 -6.20 3.86 -10.66
C GLN A 5 -7.37 4.55 -11.35
N ALA A 6 -7.31 5.87 -11.53
CA ALA A 6 -8.33 6.61 -12.27
C ALA A 6 -8.53 6.12 -13.72
N ILE A 7 -7.47 5.68 -14.41
CA ILE A 7 -7.58 5.08 -15.75
C ILE A 7 -8.27 3.71 -15.69
N LEU A 8 -7.92 2.85 -14.72
CA LEU A 8 -8.51 1.52 -14.56
C LEU A 8 -9.99 1.59 -14.12
N ASP A 9 -10.32 2.56 -13.26
CA ASP A 9 -11.66 2.81 -12.75
C ASP A 9 -12.54 3.57 -13.76
N GLY A 10 -11.96 4.00 -14.89
CA GLY A 10 -12.67 4.69 -15.98
C GLY A 10 -12.96 6.17 -15.72
N GLU A 11 -12.35 6.76 -14.69
CA GLU A 11 -12.55 8.13 -14.23
C GLU A 11 -11.65 9.15 -14.94
N ALA A 12 -10.64 8.69 -15.69
CA ALA A 12 -9.72 9.56 -16.41
C ALA A 12 -10.30 10.05 -17.76
N ASN A 13 -10.07 11.32 -18.09
CA ASN A 13 -10.44 11.91 -19.37
C ASN A 13 -9.40 11.62 -20.48
N GLU A 14 -9.73 11.94 -21.75
CA GLU A 14 -8.85 11.61 -22.89
C GLU A 14 -7.49 12.31 -22.86
N ALA A 15 -7.42 13.54 -22.33
CA ALA A 15 -6.15 14.27 -22.20
C ALA A 15 -5.26 13.62 -21.13
N GLU A 16 -5.84 13.15 -20.03
CA GLU A 16 -5.14 12.41 -18.97
C GLU A 16 -4.65 11.05 -19.45
N LYS A 17 -5.46 10.33 -20.25
CA LYS A 17 -5.07 9.06 -20.88
C LYS A 17 -3.90 9.26 -21.84
N GLU A 18 -3.93 10.29 -22.66
CA GLU A 18 -2.86 10.58 -23.62
C GLU A 18 -1.56 11.00 -22.90
N HIS A 19 -1.68 11.87 -21.89
CA HIS A 19 -0.54 12.24 -21.04
C HIS A 19 0.09 11.01 -20.35
N PHE A 20 -0.74 10.10 -19.85
CA PHE A 20 -0.29 8.86 -19.25
C PHE A 20 0.40 7.93 -20.27
N ARG A 21 -0.16 7.75 -21.47
CA ARG A 21 0.46 6.96 -22.54
C ARG A 21 1.86 7.47 -22.89
N GLN A 22 2.03 8.79 -23.01
CA GLN A 22 3.30 9.42 -23.34
C GLN A 22 4.34 9.38 -22.22
N ASN A 23 3.91 9.14 -20.97
CA ASN A 23 4.79 9.07 -19.80
C ASN A 23 4.73 7.71 -19.10
N MET A 24 4.23 6.69 -19.80
CA MET A 24 4.00 5.37 -19.26
C MET A 24 5.30 4.75 -18.74
N ASP A 25 6.40 4.96 -19.44
CA ASP A 25 7.74 4.48 -19.08
C ASP A 25 8.26 5.08 -17.76
N LYS A 26 7.82 6.30 -17.41
CA LYS A 26 8.14 6.95 -16.13
C LYS A 26 7.25 6.44 -15.00
N CYS A 27 6.05 5.98 -15.34
CA CYS A 27 5.07 5.46 -14.38
C CYS A 27 5.22 3.94 -14.14
N MET A 28 5.78 3.19 -15.08
CA MET A 28 5.99 1.74 -14.98
C MET A 28 6.95 1.34 -13.83
N PRO A 29 8.04 2.08 -13.56
CA PRO A 29 8.87 1.88 -12.38
C PRO A 29 8.08 1.98 -11.07
N CYS A 30 7.05 2.83 -11.01
CA CYS A 30 6.19 2.95 -9.83
C CYS A 30 5.37 1.66 -9.60
N ILE A 31 4.90 1.01 -10.66
CA ILE A 31 4.17 -0.27 -10.58
C ILE A 31 5.12 -1.39 -10.15
N GLN A 32 6.31 -1.47 -10.74
CA GLN A 32 7.31 -2.47 -10.41
C GLN A 32 7.79 -2.33 -8.96
N THR A 33 8.05 -1.09 -8.52
CA THR A 33 8.44 -0.80 -7.14
C THR A 33 7.31 -1.15 -6.16
N TYR A 34 6.07 -0.81 -6.49
CA TYR A 34 4.92 -1.21 -5.67
C TYR A 34 4.77 -2.73 -5.57
N HIS A 35 4.93 -3.46 -6.67
CA HIS A 35 4.86 -4.91 -6.68
C HIS A 35 5.97 -5.51 -5.79
N LEU A 36 7.19 -4.99 -5.89
CA LEU A 36 8.31 -5.37 -5.03
C LEU A 36 7.99 -5.12 -3.55
N GLU A 37 7.53 -3.92 -3.20
CA GLU A 37 7.14 -3.59 -1.82
C GLU A 37 6.03 -4.51 -1.30
N LYS A 38 5.03 -4.81 -2.14
CA LYS A 38 3.94 -5.72 -1.80
C LYS A 38 4.46 -7.13 -1.52
N CYS A 39 5.29 -7.68 -2.40
CA CYS A 39 5.90 -9.00 -2.20
C CYS A 39 6.76 -9.07 -0.94
N ILE A 40 7.52 -8.02 -0.62
CA ILE A 40 8.30 -7.93 0.62
C ILE A 40 7.36 -7.98 1.84
N LYS A 41 6.31 -7.15 1.85
CA LYS A 41 5.33 -7.11 2.96
C LYS A 41 4.63 -8.45 3.15
N GLU A 42 4.17 -9.09 2.06
CA GLU A 42 3.54 -10.41 2.09
C GLU A 42 4.49 -11.49 2.61
N THR A 43 5.75 -11.47 2.15
CA THR A 43 6.77 -12.41 2.61
C THR A 43 7.02 -12.25 4.11
N LEU A 44 7.21 -11.03 4.60
CA LEU A 44 7.36 -10.76 6.03
C LEU A 44 6.12 -11.20 6.81
N HIS A 45 4.92 -10.93 6.30
CA HIS A 45 3.70 -11.35 6.96
C HIS A 45 3.53 -12.86 7.05
N SER A 46 3.96 -13.60 6.03
CA SER A 46 3.87 -15.07 5.98
C SER A 46 4.94 -15.76 6.83
N LYS A 47 6.13 -15.15 6.98
CA LYS A 47 7.28 -15.77 7.66
C LYS A 47 7.44 -15.34 9.11
N VAL A 48 6.79 -14.26 9.53
CA VAL A 48 6.82 -13.80 10.93
C VAL A 48 5.68 -14.44 11.70
N GLU A 49 6.04 -15.16 12.77
CA GLU A 49 5.08 -15.70 13.74
C GLU A 49 4.34 -14.55 14.43
N ARG A 50 3.03 -14.42 14.18
CA ARG A 50 2.20 -13.43 14.87
C ARG A 50 1.85 -13.96 16.26
N ARG A 51 2.59 -13.50 17.27
CA ARG A 51 2.26 -13.80 18.66
C ARG A 51 1.21 -12.81 19.19
N PRO A 52 0.24 -13.28 19.99
CA PRO A 52 -0.68 -12.38 20.67
C PRO A 52 0.10 -11.43 21.58
N CYS A 53 -0.33 -10.16 21.62
CA CYS A 53 0.25 -9.18 22.52
C CYS A 53 0.02 -9.64 23.98
N PRO A 54 1.05 -9.68 24.84
CA PRO A 54 0.88 -10.07 26.23
C PRO A 54 -0.22 -9.25 26.92
N GLU A 55 -1.17 -9.91 27.58
CA GLU A 55 -2.33 -9.25 28.21
C GLU A 55 -1.93 -8.14 29.19
N LYS A 56 -0.82 -8.34 29.92
CA LYS A 56 -0.26 -7.33 30.84
C LYS A 56 0.08 -6.03 30.12
N LEU A 57 0.62 -6.11 28.91
CA LEU A 57 0.97 -4.93 28.10
C LEU A 57 -0.30 -4.24 27.57
N VAL A 58 -1.27 -5.03 27.10
CA VAL A 58 -2.58 -4.51 26.67
C VAL A 58 -3.28 -3.78 27.81
N ALA A 59 -3.28 -4.34 29.02
CA ALA A 59 -3.86 -3.72 30.20
C ALA A 59 -3.14 -2.42 30.59
N ALA A 60 -1.80 -2.40 30.53
CA ALA A 60 -1.01 -1.20 30.82
C ALA A 60 -1.30 -0.06 29.83
N ILE A 61 -1.41 -0.36 28.53
CA ILE A 61 -1.75 0.63 27.50
C ILE A 61 -3.16 1.19 27.73
N LYS A 62 -4.15 0.33 27.99
CA LYS A 62 -5.53 0.75 28.27
C LYS A 62 -5.63 1.66 29.50
N ALA A 63 -4.85 1.37 30.55
CA ALA A 63 -4.81 2.19 31.75
C ALA A 63 -4.31 3.62 31.47
N GLN A 64 -3.35 3.79 30.54
CA GLN A 64 -2.85 5.12 30.19
C GLN A 64 -3.82 5.95 29.33
N LEU A 65 -4.71 5.31 28.58
CA LEU A 65 -5.73 5.98 27.76
C LEU A 65 -6.98 6.39 28.55
N SER A 66 -7.13 5.87 29.79
CA SER A 66 -8.32 6.05 30.63
C SER A 66 -8.14 7.15 31.69
N ASN A 67 -7.04 7.91 31.62
CA ASN A 67 -6.76 9.13 32.40
C ASN A 67 -6.81 10.34 31.48
#